data_AF-A0A162UHG1-F1
#
_entry.id   AF-A0A162UHG1-F1
#
_cell.length_a   1.000
_cell.length_b   1.000
_cell.length_c   1.000
_cell.angle_alpha   90.00
_cell.angle_beta   90.00
_cell.angle_gamma   90.00
#
_symmetry.space_group_name_H-M   'P 1'
#
loop_
_entity.id
_entity.type
_entity.pdbx_description
1 polymer ?
#
loop_
_entity_poly.entity_id
_entity_poly.type
_entity_poly.pdbx_seq_one_letter_code
_entity_poly.pdbx_strand_id
1 'polypeptide(L)'
;MKACICVDYLSHDWRPTELIRAHREARELTVKNGAKLYIQTNLDPKQQRRLQIEHNKLIRYQNALWRQMAKRCTDQLGQSNQLVSPSAVNWYSLYSAK
;
A
#
# COMPACT_ATOMS: atom_id res chain seq x y z
N MET A 1 16.98 22.03 11.22
CA MET A 1 16.01 20.92 11.02
C MET A 1 15.52 20.96 9.58
N LYS A 2 15.67 19.89 8.79
CA LYS A 2 15.06 19.79 7.46
C LYS A 2 13.63 19.29 7.63
N ALA A 3 12.65 20.07 7.19
CA ALA A 3 11.24 19.65 7.20
C ALA A 3 11.11 18.37 6.36
N CYS A 4 10.79 17.26 7.02
CA CYS A 4 10.40 16.03 6.33
C CYS A 4 8.96 16.24 5.87
N ILE A 5 8.77 16.61 4.60
CA ILE A 5 7.44 16.66 3.99
C ILE A 5 6.96 15.21 3.88
N CYS A 6 6.30 14.73 4.93
CA CYS A 6 5.55 13.47 4.90
C CYS A 6 4.21 13.76 4.24
N VAL A 7 4.03 13.29 3.01
CA VAL A 7 2.72 13.30 2.35
C VAL A 7 1.84 12.32 3.10
N ASP A 8 0.80 12.81 3.78
CA ASP A 8 -0.20 11.96 4.42
C ASP A 8 -1.22 11.47 3.38
N TYR A 9 -0.86 10.37 2.73
CA TYR A 9 -1.71 9.71 1.74
C TYR A 9 -3.03 9.16 2.32
N LEU A 10 -3.19 9.13 3.65
CA LEU A 10 -4.39 8.66 4.32
C LEU A 10 -5.39 9.78 4.63
N SER A 11 -4.95 11.04 4.59
CA SER A 11 -5.79 12.22 4.81
C SER A 11 -6.69 12.58 3.62
N HIS A 12 -6.40 12.05 2.44
CA HIS A 12 -7.17 12.31 1.23
C HIS A 12 -8.45 11.45 1.20
N ASP A 13 -9.61 12.08 1.02
CA ASP A 13 -10.87 11.36 0.84
C ASP A 13 -11.02 10.87 -0.60
N TRP A 14 -10.44 9.70 -0.86
CA TRP A 14 -10.43 9.09 -2.18
C TRP A 14 -11.81 8.58 -2.60
N ARG A 15 -12.33 8.99 -3.76
CA ARG A 15 -13.48 8.30 -4.35
C ARG A 15 -13.06 6.90 -4.82
N PRO A 16 -13.97 5.90 -4.83
CA PRO A 16 -13.62 4.53 -5.24
C PRO A 16 -12.98 4.44 -6.63
N THR A 17 -13.48 5.21 -7.59
CA THR A 17 -12.95 5.25 -8.97
C THR A 17 -11.54 5.84 -9.03
N GLU A 18 -11.28 6.90 -8.27
CA GLU A 18 -9.97 7.54 -8.16
C GLU A 18 -8.96 6.59 -7.53
N LEU A 19 -9.39 5.84 -6.52
CA LEU A 19 -8.57 4.91 -5.76
C LEU A 19 -8.17 3.70 -6.61
N ILE A 20 -9.09 3.16 -7.41
CA ILE A 20 -8.80 2.10 -8.39
C ILE A 20 -7.83 2.61 -9.47
N ARG A 21 -8.06 3.81 -10.00
CA ARG A 21 -7.19 4.41 -11.03
C ARG A 21 -5.78 4.63 -10.47
N ALA A 22 -5.67 5.27 -9.31
CA ALA A 22 -4.42 5.52 -8.62
C ALA A 22 -3.67 4.22 -8.30
N HIS A 23 -4.38 3.16 -7.92
CA HIS A 23 -3.76 1.85 -7.67
C HIS A 23 -3.16 1.24 -8.94
N ARG A 24 -3.88 1.30 -10.07
CA ARG A 24 -3.37 0.81 -11.37
C ARG A 24 -2.13 1.58 -11.81
N GLU A 25 -2.19 2.91 -11.77
CA GLU A 25 -1.06 3.78 -12.12
C GLU A 25 0.15 3.52 -11.22
N ALA A 26 -0.06 3.43 -9.91
CA ALA A 26 1.01 3.13 -8.96
C ALA A 26 1.64 1.76 -9.22
N ARG A 27 0.86 0.75 -9.62
CA ARG A 27 1.36 -0.58 -9.97
C ARG A 27 2.26 -0.54 -11.21
N GLU A 28 1.84 0.16 -12.25
CA GLU A 28 2.65 0.32 -13.46
C GLU A 28 3.98 1.04 -13.19
N LEU A 29 3.94 2.10 -12.36
CA LEU A 29 5.13 2.85 -11.97
C LEU A 29 6.12 2.00 -11.17
N THR A 30 5.63 1.15 -10.26
CA THR A 30 6.50 0.26 -9.47
C THR A 30 7.16 -0.80 -10.33
N VAL A 31 6.45 -1.38 -11.31
CA VAL A 31 7.05 -2.34 -12.27
C VAL A 31 8.12 -1.64 -13.09
N LYS A 32 7.83 -0.45 -13.64
CA LYS A 32 8.80 0.32 -14.44
C LYS A 32 10.04 0.71 -13.63
N ASN A 33 9.87 1.16 -12.38
CA ASN A 33 11.00 1.54 -11.52
C ASN A 33 11.78 0.33 -11.00
N GLY A 34 11.11 -0.78 -10.68
CA GLY A 34 11.76 -2.03 -10.30
C GLY A 34 12.60 -2.60 -11.44
N ALA A 35 12.08 -2.59 -12.67
CA ALA A 35 12.83 -2.98 -13.86
C ALA A 35 14.06 -2.09 -14.08
N LYS A 36 13.94 -0.77 -13.91
CA LYS A 36 15.09 0.16 -13.99
C LYS A 36 16.15 -0.13 -12.94
N LEU A 37 15.76 -0.42 -11.70
CA LEU A 37 16.67 -0.80 -10.60
C LEU A 37 17.40 -2.12 -10.87
N TYR A 38 16.75 -3.09 -11.50
CA TYR A 38 17.33 -4.40 -11.81
C TYR A 38 18.26 -4.36 -13.04
N ILE A 39 17.88 -3.61 -14.08
CA ILE A 39 18.60 -3.56 -15.37
C ILE A 39 19.81 -2.62 -15.31
N GLN A 40 19.75 -1.55 -14.51
CA GLN A 40 20.81 -0.55 -14.45
C GLN A 40 21.81 -0.86 -13.31
N THR A 41 22.57 -1.94 -13.46
CA THR A 41 23.65 -2.36 -12.53
C THR A 41 24.88 -1.45 -12.56
N ASN A 42 25.03 -0.56 -13.55
CA ASN A 42 26.16 0.36 -13.72
C ASN A 42 25.83 1.84 -13.48
N LEU A 43 24.90 2.15 -12.57
CA LEU A 43 24.59 3.53 -12.20
C LEU A 43 25.62 4.09 -11.23
N ASP A 44 25.87 5.40 -11.34
CA ASP A 44 26.54 6.17 -10.28
C ASP A 44 25.80 5.94 -8.94
N PRO A 45 26.52 5.65 -7.83
CA PRO A 45 25.92 5.42 -6.51
C PRO A 45 24.89 6.48 -6.08
N LYS A 46 25.08 7.74 -6.50
CA LYS A 46 24.12 8.82 -6.23
C LYS A 46 22.80 8.65 -6.98
N GLN A 47 22.84 8.17 -8.22
CA GLN A 47 21.66 7.89 -9.03
C GLN A 47 20.92 6.65 -8.52
N GLN A 48 21.66 5.60 -8.14
CA GLN A 48 21.08 4.42 -7.52
C GLN A 48 20.33 4.77 -6.22
N ARG A 49 20.95 5.58 -5.34
CA ARG A 49 20.31 6.06 -4.11
C ARG A 49 19.03 6.86 -4.38
N ARG A 50 19.03 7.72 -5.39
CA ARG A 50 17.83 8.48 -5.79
C ARG A 50 16.70 7.57 -6.26
N LEU A 51 17.01 6.61 -7.14
CA LEU A 51 16.04 5.64 -7.63
C LEU A 51 15.46 4.79 -6.50
N GLN A 52 16.29 4.39 -5.53
CA GLN A 52 15.84 3.62 -4.39
C GLN A 52 14.93 4.43 -3.45
N ILE A 53 15.20 5.73 -3.28
CA ILE A 53 14.29 6.63 -2.54
C ILE A 53 12.93 6.72 -3.25
N GLU A 54 12.91 6.92 -4.57
CA GLU A 54 11.67 7.00 -5.35
C GLU A 54 10.89 5.68 -5.33
N HIS A 55 11.60 4.55 -5.42
CA HIS A 55 11.00 3.22 -5.29
C HIS A 55 10.34 3.04 -3.91
N ASN A 56 11.04 3.42 -2.83
CA ASN A 56 10.50 3.35 -1.47
C ASN A 56 9.28 4.26 -1.28
N LYS A 57 9.26 5.44 -1.90
CA LYS A 57 8.08 6.33 -1.88
C LYS A 57 6.88 5.68 -2.57
N LEU A 58 7.09 5.05 -3.74
CA LEU A 58 6.04 4.33 -4.46
C LEU A 58 5.48 3.15 -3.66
N ILE A 59 6.33 2.37 -2.99
CA ILE A 59 5.88 1.29 -2.10
C ILE A 59 4.98 1.84 -0.99
N ARG A 60 5.41 2.92 -0.32
CA ARG A 60 4.61 3.55 0.74
C ARG A 60 3.27 4.05 0.21
N TYR A 61 3.26 4.64 -0.98
CA TYR A 61 2.04 5.09 -1.64
C TYR A 61 1.09 3.93 -1.97
N GLN A 62 1.59 2.83 -2.55
CA GLN A 62 0.80 1.63 -2.81
C GLN A 62 0.20 1.04 -1.53
N ASN A 63 0.99 0.97 -0.45
CA ASN A 63 0.50 0.48 0.84
C ASN A 63 -0.62 1.37 1.41
N ALA A 64 -0.53 2.69 1.24
CA ALA A 64 -1.59 3.60 1.65
C ALA A 64 -2.87 3.40 0.83
N LEU A 65 -2.75 3.25 -0.50
CA LEU A 65 -3.88 2.94 -1.38
C LEU A 65 -4.55 1.62 -0.99
N TRP A 66 -3.77 0.57 -0.73
CA TRP A 66 -4.31 -0.72 -0.27
C TRP A 66 -5.06 -0.62 1.04
N ARG A 67 -4.56 0.15 2.02
CA ARG A 67 -5.27 0.37 3.29
C ARG A 67 -6.60 1.08 3.06
N GLN A 68 -6.65 2.05 2.16
CA GLN A 68 -7.88 2.75 1.81
C GLN A 68 -8.87 1.86 1.03
N MET A 69 -8.38 1.02 0.10
CA MET A 69 -9.19 -0.01 -0.55
C MET A 69 -9.81 -0.96 0.48
N ALA A 70 -8.97 -1.50 1.37
CA ALA A 70 -9.40 -2.44 2.40
C ALA A 70 -10.45 -1.83 3.32
N LYS A 71 -10.22 -0.59 3.81
CA LYS A 71 -11.19 0.15 4.62
C LYS A 71 -12.55 0.26 3.93
N ARG A 72 -12.58 0.69 2.67
CA ARG A 72 -13.84 0.81 1.92
C ARG A 72 -14.51 -0.55 1.67
N CYS A 73 -13.73 -1.59 1.37
CA CYS A 73 -14.25 -2.95 1.25
C CYS A 73 -14.82 -3.46 2.57
N THR A 74 -14.17 -3.22 3.71
CA THR A 74 -14.68 -3.61 5.04
C THR A 74 -15.89 -2.79 5.45
N ASP A 75 -15.93 -1.50 5.11
CA ASP A 75 -17.07 -0.63 5.40
C ASP A 75 -18.31 -1.09 4.62
N GLN A 76 -18.15 -1.57 3.37
CA GLN A 76 -19.27 -2.03 2.53
C GLN A 76 -19.63 -3.52 2.73
N LEU A 77 -18.64 -4.41 2.76
CA LEU A 77 -18.86 -5.87 2.91
C LEU A 77 -19.07 -6.27 4.37
N GLY A 78 -18.40 -5.57 5.30
CA GLY A 78 -18.56 -5.79 6.74
C GLY A 78 -19.91 -5.30 7.26
N GLN A 79 -20.55 -4.33 6.60
CA GLN A 79 -21.89 -3.85 6.95
C GLN A 79 -22.95 -4.95 6.85
N SER A 80 -22.80 -5.84 5.87
CA SER A 80 -23.67 -7.01 5.65
C SER A 80 -23.27 -8.24 6.47
N ASN A 81 -22.11 -8.22 7.14
CA ASN A 81 -21.67 -9.31 7.98
C ASN A 81 -22.17 -9.05 9.41
N GLN A 82 -23.14 -9.83 9.89
CA GLN A 82 -23.62 -9.69 11.26
C GLN A 82 -22.42 -9.73 12.19
N LEU A 83 -22.31 -8.73 13.07
CA LEU A 83 -21.19 -8.50 13.98
C LEU A 83 -20.88 -9.76 14.80
N VAL A 84 -20.05 -10.64 14.26
CA VAL A 84 -19.40 -11.68 15.04
C VAL A 84 -18.43 -10.92 15.93
N SER A 85 -18.80 -10.77 17.20
CA SER A 85 -17.89 -10.19 18.18
C SER A 85 -16.55 -10.94 18.12
N PRO A 86 -15.40 -10.26 18.14
CA PRO A 86 -14.10 -10.92 18.25
C PRO A 86 -14.02 -11.90 19.44
N SER A 87 -14.84 -11.68 20.49
CA SER A 87 -14.97 -12.59 21.63
C SER A 87 -15.76 -13.87 21.34
N ALA A 88 -16.55 -13.89 20.28
CA ALA A 88 -17.29 -15.08 19.82
C ALA A 88 -16.45 -15.99 18.91
N VAL A 89 -15.27 -15.53 18.48
CA VAL A 89 -14.31 -16.32 17.70
C VAL A 89 -13.36 -17.03 18.67
N ASN A 90 -13.35 -18.36 18.66
CA ASN A 90 -12.33 -19.12 19.38
C ASN A 90 -11.00 -19.02 18.61
N TRP A 91 -10.13 -18.10 19.00
CA TRP A 91 -8.84 -17.89 18.32
C TRP A 91 -7.83 -19.02 18.57
N TYR A 92 -8.03 -19.83 19.62
CA TYR A 92 -7.13 -20.94 19.95
C TYR A 92 -7.25 -22.11 18.99
N SER A 93 -8.43 -22.34 18.39
CA SER A 93 -8.62 -23.45 17.45
C SER A 93 -7.92 -23.25 16.09
N LEU A 94 -7.53 -22.01 15.75
CA LEU A 94 -6.74 -21.71 14.55
C LEU A 94 -5.27 -22.12 14.67
N TYR A 95 -4.74 -22.26 15.90
CA TYR A 95 -3.36 -22.68 16.15
C TYR A 95 -3.21 -24.20 16.31
N SER A 96 -4.32 -24.93 16.46
CA SER A 96 -4.33 -26.39 16.64
C SER A 96 -4.53 -27.18 15.34
N ALA A 97 -4.72 -26.51 14.20
CA ALA A 97 -4.67 -27.14 12.89
C ALA A 97 -3.21 -27.19 12.38
N LYS A 98 -2.40 -28.05 13.00
CA LYS A 98 -1.14 -28.55 12.45
C LYS A 98 -1.16 -30.06 12.46
#